data_AF-A0A6L7MTQ5-F1
#
_entry.id   AF-A0A6L7MTQ5-F1
#
_cell.length_a   1.000
_cell.length_b   1.000
_cell.length_c   1.000
_cell.angle_alpha   90.00
_cell.angle_beta   90.00
_cell.angle_gamma   90.00
#
_symmetry.space_group_name_H-M   'P 1'
#
loop_
_entity.id
_entity.type
_entity.pdbx_description
1 polymer ?
#
loop_
_entity_poly.entity_id
_entity_poly.type
_entity_poly.pdbx_seq_one_letter_code
_entity_poly.pdbx_strand_id
1 'polypeptide(L)' 'MATLTIRLPDAQRDRLAAMAARQGISLNKLMQELSVRALAEHDTEMRFRIRAARGDLRKGLKLLDKLDSS' A
#
# COMPACT_ATOMS: atom_id res chain seq x y z
N MET A 1 3.17 -15.51 -16.62
CA MET A 1 3.69 -14.88 -15.39
C MET A 1 5.12 -14.45 -15.65
N ALA A 2 5.52 -13.28 -15.16
CA ALA A 2 6.92 -12.85 -15.18
C ALA A 2 7.65 -13.41 -13.96
N THR A 3 8.97 -13.60 -14.06
CA THR A 3 9.81 -14.08 -12.95
C THR A 3 10.57 -12.92 -12.34
N LEU A 4 10.51 -12.80 -11.00
CA LEU A 4 11.27 -11.83 -10.22
C LEU A 4 12.31 -12.58 -9.38
N THR A 5 13.60 -12.33 -9.65
CA THR A 5 14.71 -12.86 -8.85
C THR A 5 15.22 -11.75 -7.94
N ILE A 6 15.10 -11.93 -6.63
CA ILE A 6 15.55 -10.99 -5.60
C ILE A 6 16.65 -11.62 -4.75
N ARG A 7 17.65 -10.82 -4.37
CA ARG A 7 18.65 -11.20 -3.37
C ARG A 7 18.22 -10.63 -2.02
N LEU A 8 18.18 -11.49 -1.01
CA LEU A 8 17.86 -11.15 0.36
C LEU A 8 18.72 -11.98 1.32
N PRO A 9 19.02 -11.50 2.53
CA PRO A 9 19.68 -12.31 3.55
C PRO A 9 18.87 -13.57 3.86
N ASP A 10 19.54 -14.69 4.13
CA ASP A 10 18.88 -15.97 4.43
C ASP A 10 17.89 -15.84 5.60
N ALA A 11 18.27 -15.11 6.66
CA ALA A 11 17.40 -14.85 7.79
C ALA A 11 16.07 -14.16 7.40
N GLN A 12 16.08 -13.31 6.37
CA GLN A 12 14.85 -12.67 5.87
C GLN A 12 14.01 -13.66 5.07
N ARG A 13 14.64 -14.50 4.24
CA ARG A 13 13.94 -15.54 3.48
C ARG A 13 13.23 -16.50 4.42
N ASP A 14 13.90 -16.93 5.48
CA ASP A 14 13.37 -17.90 6.43
C ASP A 14 12.18 -17.33 7.21
N ARG A 15 12.23 -16.04 7.58
CA ARG A 15 11.07 -15.35 8.18
C ARG A 15 9.88 -15.28 7.24
N LEU A 16 10.11 -14.99 5.96
CA LEU A 16 9.04 -14.97 4.96
C LEU A 16 8.46 -16.38 4.74
N ALA A 17 9.30 -17.42 4.70
CA ALA A 17 8.86 -18.80 4.59
C ALA A 17 8.00 -19.22 5.80
N ALA A 18 8.42 -18.87 7.02
CA ALA A 18 7.64 -19.12 8.23
C ALA A 18 6.30 -18.37 8.22
N MET A 19 6.28 -17.13 7.73
CA MET A 19 5.05 -16.35 7.56
C MET A 19 4.08 -17.02 6.57
N ALA A 20 4.59 -17.48 5.42
CA ALA A 20 3.79 -18.18 4.42
C ALA A 20 3.22 -19.50 4.99
N ALA A 21 4.05 -20.27 5.70
CA ALA A 21 3.63 -21.51 6.34
C ALA A 21 2.51 -21.30 7.37
N ARG A 22 2.60 -20.26 8.20
CA ARG A 22 1.54 -19.89 9.16
C ARG A 22 0.21 -19.54 8.49
N GLN A 23 0.26 -19.05 7.25
CA GLN A 23 -0.92 -18.71 6.44
C GLN A 23 -1.38 -19.88 5.55
N GLY A 24 -0.66 -21.01 5.55
CA GLY A 24 -0.98 -22.16 4.70
C GLY A 24 -0.75 -21.92 3.20
N ILE A 25 0.11 -20.96 2.84
CA ILE A 25 0.39 -20.60 1.45
C ILE A 25 1.88 -20.77 1.11
N SER A 26 2.20 -20.83 -0.18
CA SER A 26 3.59 -20.85 -0.63
C SER A 26 4.25 -19.47 -0.52
N LEU A 27 5.58 -19.45 -0.41
CA LEU A 27 6.35 -18.20 -0.40
C LEU A 27 6.09 -17.37 -1.67
N ASN A 28 5.98 -18.01 -2.84
CA ASN A 28 5.64 -17.33 -4.10
C ASN A 28 4.26 -16.66 -4.02
N LYS A 29 3.25 -17.34 -3.43
CA LYS A 29 1.92 -16.79 -3.25
C LYS A 29 1.91 -15.63 -2.26
N LEU A 30 2.64 -15.75 -1.15
CA LEU A 30 2.84 -14.66 -0.20
C LEU A 30 3.43 -13.42 -0.88
N MET A 31 4.51 -13.59 -1.65
CA MET A 31 5.15 -12.48 -2.38
C MET A 31 4.22 -11.86 -3.42
N GLN A 32 3.42 -12.66 -4.11
CA GLN A 32 2.40 -12.16 -5.05
C GLN A 32 1.37 -11.29 -4.33
N GLU A 33 0.82 -11.75 -3.20
CA GLU A 33 -0.19 -11.01 -2.46
C GLU A 33 0.34 -9.71 -1.86
N LEU A 34 1.55 -9.76 -1.29
CA LEU A 34 2.23 -8.56 -0.78
C LEU A 34 2.46 -7.54 -1.90
N SER A 35 2.87 -7.99 -3.09
CA SER A 35 3.07 -7.10 -4.24
C SER A 35 1.78 -6.44 -4.70
N VAL A 36 0.67 -7.19 -4.73
CA VAL A 36 -0.65 -6.63 -5.08
C VAL A 36 -1.08 -5.56 -4.06
N ARG A 37 -0.92 -5.83 -2.76
CA ARG A 37 -1.25 -4.87 -1.70
C ARG A 37 -0.39 -3.61 -1.79
N ALA A 38 0.92 -3.77 -1.96
CA ALA A 38 1.85 -2.65 -2.08
C ALA A 38 1.51 -1.73 -3.26
N LEU A 39 1.14 -2.31 -4.42
CA LEU A 39 0.72 -1.53 -5.58
C LEU A 39 -0.59 -0.78 -5.32
N ALA A 40 -1.58 -1.44 -4.70
CA ALA A 40 -2.85 -0.80 -4.38
C ALA A 40 -2.71 0.35 -3.37
N GLU A 41 -1.86 0.16 -2.35
CA GLU A 41 -1.52 1.20 -1.36
C GLU A 41 -0.82 2.38 -2.03
N HIS A 42 0.19 2.10 -2.86
CA HIS A 42 0.92 3.12 -3.59
C HIS A 42 0.01 3.92 -4.54
N ASP A 43 -0.85 3.25 -5.31
CA ASP A 43 -1.80 3.90 -6.21
C ASP A 43 -2.82 4.77 -5.46
N THR A 44 -3.22 4.34 -4.26
CA THR A 44 -4.12 5.11 -3.40
C THR A 44 -3.43 6.37 -2.88
N GLU A 45 -2.21 6.24 -2.38
CA GLU A 45 -1.40 7.36 -1.91
C GLU A 45 -1.14 8.36 -3.05
N MET A 46 -0.74 7.88 -4.22
CA MET A 46 -0.49 8.72 -5.38
C MET A 46 -1.74 9.50 -5.80
N ARG A 47 -2.91 8.83 -5.84
CA ARG A 47 -4.18 9.51 -6.11
C ARG A 47 -4.52 10.57 -5.08
N PHE A 48 -4.29 10.29 -3.79
CA PHE A 48 -4.50 11.25 -2.73
C PHE A 48 -3.59 12.47 -2.90
N ARG A 49 -2.29 12.28 -3.13
CA ARG A 49 -1.32 13.36 -3.34
C ARG A 49 -1.67 14.22 -4.56
N ILE A 50 -2.07 13.61 -5.66
CA ILE A 50 -2.51 14.34 -6.87
C ILE A 50 -3.75 15.19 -6.57
N ARG A 51 -4.72 14.65 -5.83
CA ARG A 51 -5.92 15.42 -5.43
C ARG A 51 -5.56 16.56 -4.49
N ALA A 52 -4.70 16.32 -3.51
CA ALA A 52 -4.23 17.34 -2.58
C ALA A 52 -3.50 18.48 -3.31
N ALA A 53 -2.65 18.17 -4.29
CA ALA A 53 -1.94 19.16 -5.09
C ALA A 53 -2.89 20.05 -5.94
N ARG A 54 -4.05 19.54 -6.33
CA ARG A 54 -5.10 20.29 -7.03
C ARG A 54 -6.06 21.01 -6.07
N GLY A 55 -5.97 20.74 -4.77
CA GLY A 55 -6.86 21.29 -3.76
C GLY A 55 -6.62 22.78 -3.50
N ASP A 56 -7.66 23.46 -3.03
CA ASP A 56 -7.58 24.84 -2.55
C ASP A 56 -7.91 24.85 -1.06
N LEU A 57 -6.90 25.11 -0.24
CA LEU A 57 -7.01 25.15 1.22
C LEU A 57 -8.10 26.12 1.69
N ARG A 58 -8.21 27.29 1.06
CA ARG A 58 -9.17 28.33 1.49
C ARG A 58 -10.60 27.87 1.22
N LYS A 59 -10.84 27.19 0.09
CA LYS A 59 -12.16 26.59 -0.19
C LYS A 59 -12.48 25.46 0.77
N GLY A 60 -11.47 24.66 1.14
CA GLY A 60 -11.62 23.59 2.13
C GLY A 60 -12.05 24.12 3.49
N LEU A 61 -11.34 25.12 4.03
CA LEU A 61 -11.67 25.73 5.32
C LEU A 61 -13.07 26.36 5.34
N LYS A 62 -13.44 27.11 4.30
CA LYS A 62 -14.80 27.68 4.18
C LYS A 62 -15.90 26.62 4.19
N LEU A 63 -15.63 25.42 3.67
CA LEU A 63 -16.59 24.33 3.68
C LEU A 63 -16.77 23.75 5.09
N LEU A 64 -15.67 23.64 5.84
CA LEU A 64 -15.70 23.21 7.25
C LEU A 64 -16.44 24.23 8.11
N ASP A 65 -16.16 25.52 7.95
CA ASP A 65 -16.87 26.60 8.67
C ASP A 65 -18.39 26.52 8.46
N LYS A 66 -18.83 26.19 7.24
CA LYS A 66 -20.26 26.02 6.92
C LYS A 66 -20.87 24.82 7.67
N LEU A 67 -20.15 23.71 7.75
CA LEU A 67 -20.60 22.50 8.47
C LEU A 67 -20.73 22.77 9.97
N ASP A 68 -19.78 23.49 10.56
CA ASP A 68 -19.81 23.84 11.99
C ASP A 68 -20.91 24.85 12.34
N SER A 69 -21.35 25.65 11.36
CA SER A 69 -22.47 26.60 11.51
C SER A 69 -23.86 26.01 11.25
N SER A 70 -23.95 24.71 10.92
CA SER A 70 -25.20 23.97 10.65
C SER A 70 -25.64 23.15 11.85
#